data_AF-A0A938H556-F1
#
_entry.id   AF-A0A938H556-F1
#
_cell.length_a   1.000
_cell.length_b   1.000
_cell.length_c   1.000
_cell.angle_alpha   90.00
_cell.angle_beta   90.00
_cell.angle_gamma   90.00
#
_symmetry.space_group_name_H-M   'P 1'
#
loop_
_entity.id
_entity.type
_entity.pdbx_description
1 polymer ?
#
loop_
_entity_poly.entity_id
_entity_poly.type
_entity_poly.pdbx_seq_one_letter_code
_entity_poly.pdbx_strand_id
1 'polypeptide(L)'
;PKPQAGKDPAPANAPPKPVDPVAGHDEASVDSELALFGIEGLPTEGVLQNRYFKSSAPFANAGHPYLLLTARIDAASVETCERMMRDAVEAEASGLWGMAYVDIANKYPQGDEWLESIVRANRKAGIPTAVDRFGETLPKHYPMGGAAQYYGWYDWHVGGPFVHPDFRFRKGAVAVHIHSFSAEQLGNPAKNWCAPLLEKGAAVTVGNVYEPYLHLTHDLGILHDRLLAGHSWVEACWMAMPVCSWQGVVLGDPLYRPFRRLDGSGKVLDEDKPFRAWRMASERWADRADERRRQLESAAQRTSSGWLAEAIGLDLLADGRSSEAVVQFQSAKAWFATSADRLRQDFHIIGIDRAAGRKQLALDGLRAAALRLGPQPESAALQAWIDLLDPPPPPPAAPPSR
;
A
#
# COMPACT_ATOMS: atom_id res chain seq x y z
N PRO A 1 60.79 16.83 -48.20
CA PRO A 1 59.33 16.97 -47.92
C PRO A 1 58.71 15.59 -47.60
N LYS A 2 58.50 15.30 -46.30
CA LYS A 2 57.77 14.10 -45.87
C LYS A 2 56.26 14.31 -46.10
N PRO A 3 55.48 13.30 -46.52
CA PRO A 3 54.04 13.44 -46.65
C PRO A 3 53.40 13.60 -45.26
N GLN A 4 52.49 14.55 -45.12
CA GLN A 4 51.62 14.68 -43.95
C GLN A 4 50.71 13.45 -43.85
N ALA A 5 50.73 12.80 -42.70
CA ALA A 5 49.73 11.80 -42.34
C ALA A 5 48.36 12.47 -42.27
N GLY A 6 47.39 11.95 -43.03
CA GLY A 6 46.00 12.37 -42.96
C GLY A 6 45.43 12.15 -41.57
N LYS A 7 44.71 13.14 -41.05
CA LYS A 7 43.79 12.92 -39.92
C LYS A 7 42.63 12.11 -40.45
N ASP A 8 42.45 10.89 -39.95
CA ASP A 8 41.22 10.15 -40.16
C ASP A 8 40.03 10.98 -39.64
N PRO A 9 38.94 11.12 -40.41
CA PRO A 9 37.74 11.80 -39.91
C PRO A 9 37.16 10.96 -38.77
N ALA A 10 36.96 11.59 -37.61
CA ALA A 10 36.27 10.97 -36.49
C ALA A 10 34.89 10.45 -36.96
N PRO A 11 34.47 9.24 -36.56
CA PRO A 11 33.19 8.70 -36.99
C PRO A 11 32.06 9.60 -36.51
N ALA A 12 31.40 10.26 -37.47
CA ALA A 12 30.15 10.96 -37.25
C ALA A 12 29.08 9.90 -36.94
N ASN A 13 28.69 9.82 -35.68
CA ASN A 13 27.62 9.01 -35.06
C ASN A 13 28.13 8.11 -33.92
N ALA A 14 28.86 8.68 -32.97
CA ALA A 14 28.82 8.12 -31.62
C ALA A 14 27.39 8.34 -31.07
N PRO A 15 26.72 7.32 -30.51
CA PRO A 15 25.45 7.54 -29.82
C PRO A 15 25.64 8.62 -28.75
N PRO A 16 24.65 9.49 -28.51
CA PRO A 16 24.75 10.48 -27.46
C PRO A 16 25.12 9.79 -26.15
N LYS A 17 26.09 10.36 -25.42
CA LYS A 17 26.46 9.84 -24.11
C LYS A 17 25.17 9.74 -23.27
N PRO A 18 24.95 8.66 -22.52
CA PRO A 18 23.82 8.58 -21.61
C PRO A 18 23.82 9.84 -20.73
N VAL A 19 22.74 10.60 -20.77
CA VAL A 19 22.52 11.71 -19.87
C VAL A 19 22.16 11.08 -18.53
N ASP A 20 22.85 11.50 -17.47
CA ASP A 20 22.48 11.11 -16.12
C ASP A 20 21.10 11.71 -15.81
N PRO A 21 20.06 10.88 -15.62
CA PRO A 21 18.68 11.36 -15.46
C PRO A 21 18.48 12.21 -14.19
N VAL A 22 19.43 12.21 -13.26
CA VAL A 22 19.37 13.03 -12.04
C VAL A 22 20.26 14.27 -12.12
N ALA A 23 21.09 14.43 -13.15
CA ALA A 23 22.00 15.57 -13.25
C ALA A 23 21.23 16.88 -13.49
N GLY A 24 21.54 17.90 -12.69
CA GLY A 24 20.89 19.22 -12.78
C GLY A 24 19.54 19.33 -12.07
N HIS A 25 19.12 18.29 -11.34
CA HIS A 25 17.89 18.27 -10.55
C HIS A 25 18.17 18.62 -9.09
N ASP A 26 17.47 19.62 -8.54
CA ASP A 26 17.63 20.15 -7.17
C ASP A 26 16.33 20.09 -6.34
N GLU A 27 15.34 19.31 -6.77
CA GLU A 27 14.02 19.19 -6.14
C GLU A 27 14.02 18.28 -4.89
N ALA A 28 15.14 18.19 -4.18
CA ALA A 28 15.29 17.38 -2.97
C ALA A 28 14.32 17.84 -1.87
N SER A 29 13.80 16.89 -1.11
CA SER A 29 12.99 17.24 0.06
C SER A 29 13.88 17.79 1.17
N VAL A 30 13.34 18.75 1.94
CA VAL A 30 14.02 19.30 3.13
C VAL A 30 14.45 18.19 4.09
N ASP A 31 13.66 17.12 4.23
CA ASP A 31 13.94 15.99 5.11
C ASP A 31 15.16 15.20 4.65
N SER A 32 15.32 15.04 3.32
CA SER A 32 16.45 14.36 2.73
C SER A 32 17.75 15.17 2.88
N GLU A 33 17.66 16.49 2.77
CA GLU A 33 18.77 17.40 3.06
C GLU A 33 19.15 17.38 4.54
N LEU A 34 18.15 17.46 5.43
CA LEU A 34 18.36 17.39 6.87
C LEU A 34 18.94 16.03 7.32
N ALA A 35 18.71 14.96 6.55
CA ALA A 35 19.31 13.66 6.85
C ALA A 35 20.83 13.66 6.70
N LEU A 36 21.39 14.62 5.95
CA LEU A 36 22.83 14.82 5.78
C LEU A 36 23.35 16.05 6.55
N PHE A 37 22.55 16.56 7.50
CA PHE A 37 22.89 17.73 8.28
C PHE A 37 24.25 17.57 8.99
N GLY A 38 25.10 18.59 8.85
CA GLY A 38 26.44 18.62 9.44
C GLY A 38 27.56 18.13 8.51
N ILE A 39 27.25 17.75 7.28
CA ILE A 39 28.25 17.47 6.24
C ILE A 39 28.36 18.69 5.32
N GLU A 40 29.54 19.27 5.22
CA GLU A 40 29.80 20.42 4.35
C GLU A 40 30.29 19.99 2.95
N GLY A 41 30.01 20.82 1.94
CA GLY A 41 30.54 20.64 0.58
C GLY A 41 29.88 19.54 -0.24
N LEU A 42 28.72 19.05 0.18
CA LEU A 42 27.90 18.13 -0.62
C LEU A 42 27.28 18.85 -1.82
N PRO A 43 27.11 18.16 -2.96
CA PRO A 43 26.34 18.70 -4.07
C PRO A 43 24.86 18.83 -3.67
N THR A 44 24.23 19.89 -4.14
CA THR A 44 22.77 20.13 -3.98
C THR A 44 21.97 19.63 -5.17
N GLU A 45 22.66 19.19 -6.24
CA GLU A 45 22.05 18.61 -7.43
C GLU A 45 22.28 17.09 -7.45
N GLY A 46 21.26 16.35 -7.90
CA GLY A 46 21.28 14.90 -8.05
C GLY A 46 21.16 14.15 -6.72
N VAL A 47 21.52 12.87 -6.75
CA VAL A 47 21.34 11.96 -5.60
C VAL A 47 22.64 11.61 -4.91
N LEU A 48 22.56 11.40 -3.60
CA LEU A 48 23.63 10.83 -2.79
C LEU A 48 23.24 9.43 -2.33
N GLN A 49 24.18 8.48 -2.33
CA GLN A 49 23.88 7.12 -1.90
C GLN A 49 23.58 7.08 -0.40
N ASN A 50 22.41 6.55 -0.02
CA ASN A 50 22.13 6.23 1.37
C ASN A 50 22.85 4.92 1.75
N ARG A 51 23.86 5.00 2.62
CA ARG A 51 24.62 3.83 3.08
C ARG A 51 23.87 2.95 4.09
N TYR A 52 22.76 3.43 4.64
CA TYR A 52 21.88 2.67 5.51
C TYR A 52 20.84 1.83 4.73
N PHE A 53 20.67 2.10 3.43
CA PHE A 53 19.80 1.33 2.56
C PHE A 53 20.13 -0.17 2.63
N LYS A 54 19.10 -1.01 2.73
CA LYS A 54 19.16 -2.47 2.90
C LYS A 54 19.83 -2.97 4.18
N SER A 55 20.25 -2.10 5.10
CA SER A 55 20.75 -2.51 6.41
C SER A 55 19.70 -3.36 7.15
N SER A 56 20.16 -4.23 8.04
CA SER A 56 19.35 -4.97 9.01
C SER A 56 19.77 -4.67 10.45
N ALA A 57 20.76 -3.80 10.64
CA ALA A 57 21.24 -3.41 11.95
C ALA A 57 20.44 -2.18 12.44
N PRO A 58 19.99 -2.15 13.70
CA PRO A 58 19.44 -0.92 14.30
C PRO A 58 20.41 0.24 14.15
N PHE A 59 19.89 1.46 14.00
CA PHE A 59 20.67 2.63 13.64
C PHE A 59 21.82 2.91 14.62
N ALA A 60 21.57 2.72 15.92
CA ALA A 60 22.57 2.86 16.99
C ALA A 60 23.81 1.98 16.80
N ASN A 61 23.69 0.87 16.06
CA ASN A 61 24.77 -0.09 15.81
C ASN A 61 25.26 -0.06 14.34
N ALA A 62 24.64 0.74 13.48
CA ALA A 62 24.93 0.74 12.04
C ALA A 62 26.21 1.51 11.67
N GLY A 63 26.71 2.38 12.57
CA GLY A 63 27.97 3.09 12.36
C GLY A 63 27.90 4.12 11.22
N HIS A 64 26.77 4.83 11.09
CA HIS A 64 26.58 5.91 10.13
C HIS A 64 26.58 7.28 10.82
N PRO A 65 27.76 7.80 11.23
CA PRO A 65 27.86 9.05 12.00
C PRO A 65 27.43 10.30 11.23
N TYR A 66 27.23 10.17 9.92
CA TYR A 66 26.88 11.24 8.98
C TYR A 66 25.40 11.25 8.60
N LEU A 67 24.60 10.29 9.07
CA LEU A 67 23.17 10.21 8.77
C LEU A 67 22.37 10.64 10.00
N LEU A 68 21.42 11.53 9.81
CA LEU A 68 20.35 11.82 10.76
C LEU A 68 19.07 11.18 10.22
N LEU A 69 18.46 10.26 10.98
CA LEU A 69 17.20 9.66 10.56
C LEU A 69 16.07 10.69 10.73
N THR A 70 15.62 11.29 9.62
CA THR A 70 14.56 12.32 9.62
C THR A 70 13.18 11.71 9.38
N ALA A 71 12.19 12.22 10.11
CA ALA A 71 10.77 12.04 9.87
C ALA A 71 10.04 13.31 10.30
N ARG A 72 8.94 13.63 9.61
CA ARG A 72 8.13 14.82 9.88
C ARG A 72 6.79 14.44 10.50
N ILE A 73 6.38 15.24 11.48
CA ILE A 73 5.00 15.27 11.98
C ILE A 73 4.31 16.41 11.24
N ASP A 74 3.67 16.09 10.12
CA ASP A 74 3.05 17.07 9.22
C ASP A 74 1.80 16.47 8.56
N ALA A 75 0.76 17.29 8.41
CA ALA A 75 -0.54 16.93 7.87
C ALA A 75 -1.36 18.19 7.54
N ALA A 76 -2.57 18.02 7.01
CA ALA A 76 -3.44 19.15 6.68
C ALA A 76 -3.96 19.90 7.92
N SER A 77 -3.86 19.29 9.11
CA SER A 77 -4.34 19.86 10.37
C SER A 77 -3.47 19.47 11.57
N VAL A 78 -3.45 20.32 12.61
CA VAL A 78 -2.75 20.04 13.87
C VAL A 78 -3.38 18.82 14.56
N GLU A 79 -4.70 18.68 14.46
CA GLU A 79 -5.45 17.55 14.99
C GLU A 79 -4.96 16.22 14.41
N THR A 80 -4.67 16.18 13.09
CA THR A 80 -4.11 14.98 12.46
C THR A 80 -2.68 14.71 12.92
N CYS A 81 -1.86 15.75 13.10
CA CYS A 81 -0.51 15.64 13.68
C CYS A 81 -0.52 15.07 15.10
N GLU A 82 -1.41 15.55 15.97
CA GLU A 82 -1.56 15.01 17.32
C GLU A 82 -2.10 13.58 17.32
N ARG A 83 -3.08 13.31 16.45
CA ARG A 83 -3.71 12.00 16.30
C ARG A 83 -2.69 10.95 15.87
N MET A 84 -1.85 11.21 14.86
CA MET A 84 -0.89 10.21 14.37
C MET A 84 0.10 9.75 15.45
N MET A 85 0.56 10.66 16.32
CA MET A 85 1.42 10.32 17.45
C MET A 85 0.67 9.52 18.54
N ARG A 86 -0.55 9.95 18.87
CA ARG A 86 -1.39 9.24 19.85
C ARG A 86 -1.73 7.83 19.37
N ASP A 87 -2.10 7.70 18.11
CA ASP A 87 -2.44 6.42 17.49
C ASP A 87 -1.25 5.47 17.47
N ALA A 88 -0.03 5.97 17.26
CA ALA A 88 1.20 5.18 17.36
C ALA A 88 1.38 4.58 18.77
N VAL A 89 1.27 5.41 19.82
CA VAL A 89 1.40 4.96 21.21
C VAL A 89 0.31 3.94 21.58
N GLU A 90 -0.93 4.21 21.20
CA GLU A 90 -2.06 3.32 21.49
C GLU A 90 -1.94 1.99 20.73
N ALA A 91 -1.53 2.03 19.46
CA ALA A 91 -1.30 0.83 18.66
C ALA A 91 -0.11 0.02 19.17
N GLU A 92 0.93 0.61 19.76
CA GLU A 92 2.01 -0.17 20.41
C GLU A 92 1.57 -0.86 21.71
N ALA A 93 0.52 -0.35 22.37
CA ALA A 93 -0.02 -0.94 23.58
C ALA A 93 -0.86 -2.19 23.28
N SER A 94 -1.67 -2.17 22.22
CA SER A 94 -2.52 -3.30 21.81
C SER A 94 -1.92 -4.17 20.70
N GLY A 95 -1.08 -3.60 19.85
CA GLY A 95 -0.66 -4.14 18.56
C GLY A 95 -1.51 -3.61 17.40
N LEU A 96 -0.90 -3.50 16.21
CA LEU A 96 -1.59 -3.22 14.96
C LEU A 96 -2.21 -4.50 14.38
N TRP A 97 -3.49 -4.72 14.65
CA TRP A 97 -4.26 -5.85 14.14
C TRP A 97 -5.25 -5.39 13.07
N GLY A 98 -5.45 -6.16 12.02
CA GLY A 98 -6.43 -5.86 10.97
C GLY A 98 -6.14 -6.51 9.64
N MET A 99 -6.88 -6.08 8.62
CA MET A 99 -6.68 -6.44 7.23
C MET A 99 -5.55 -5.62 6.62
N ALA A 100 -4.78 -6.26 5.74
CA ALA A 100 -3.96 -5.58 4.76
C ALA A 100 -4.67 -5.53 3.40
N TYR A 101 -4.55 -4.41 2.70
CA TYR A 101 -5.03 -4.21 1.35
C TYR A 101 -3.85 -3.86 0.44
N VAL A 102 -3.63 -4.65 -0.60
CA VAL A 102 -2.55 -4.44 -1.57
C VAL A 102 -3.17 -4.30 -2.95
N ASP A 103 -3.05 -3.10 -3.53
CA ASP A 103 -3.57 -2.74 -4.85
C ASP A 103 -2.39 -2.66 -5.83
N ILE A 104 -2.18 -3.73 -6.60
CA ILE A 104 -0.98 -3.90 -7.43
C ILE A 104 -1.05 -3.04 -8.70
N ALA A 105 -2.23 -2.91 -9.31
CA ALA A 105 -2.50 -2.14 -10.53
C ALA A 105 -1.64 -2.46 -11.78
N ASN A 106 -0.62 -3.34 -11.68
CA ASN A 106 0.26 -3.84 -12.74
C ASN A 106 0.86 -2.73 -13.62
N LYS A 107 1.42 -1.68 -13.01
CA LYS A 107 1.91 -0.51 -13.74
C LYS A 107 3.36 -0.66 -14.17
N TYR A 108 4.21 -1.22 -13.29
CA TYR A 108 5.63 -1.38 -13.57
C TYR A 108 6.24 -2.52 -12.76
N PRO A 109 6.96 -3.46 -13.41
CA PRO A 109 7.39 -4.71 -12.76
C PRO A 109 8.15 -4.55 -11.45
N GLN A 110 9.00 -3.50 -11.36
CA GLN A 110 9.87 -3.32 -10.19
C GLN A 110 9.07 -3.17 -8.90
N GLY A 111 8.05 -2.31 -8.87
CA GLY A 111 7.29 -2.19 -7.63
C GLY A 111 6.06 -3.09 -7.62
N ASP A 112 5.56 -3.58 -8.76
CA ASP A 112 4.57 -4.67 -8.72
C ASP A 112 5.18 -5.81 -7.86
N GLU A 113 6.47 -6.08 -8.03
CA GLU A 113 7.23 -7.01 -7.19
C GLU A 113 7.42 -6.53 -5.73
N TRP A 114 7.60 -5.24 -5.47
CA TRP A 114 7.59 -4.71 -4.09
C TRP A 114 6.27 -5.02 -3.40
N LEU A 115 5.13 -4.79 -4.07
CA LEU A 115 3.81 -5.06 -3.53
C LEU A 115 3.58 -6.58 -3.36
N GLU A 116 4.00 -7.41 -4.32
CA GLU A 116 3.94 -8.87 -4.18
C GLU A 116 4.82 -9.38 -3.02
N SER A 117 5.96 -8.74 -2.75
CA SER A 117 6.80 -9.09 -1.59
C SER A 117 6.08 -8.85 -0.26
N ILE A 118 5.27 -7.79 -0.16
CA ILE A 118 4.42 -7.49 1.01
C ILE A 118 3.36 -8.57 1.17
N VAL A 119 2.70 -8.99 0.09
CA VAL A 119 1.72 -10.08 0.11
C VAL A 119 2.33 -11.36 0.67
N ARG A 120 3.52 -11.74 0.21
CA ARG A 120 4.22 -12.94 0.69
C ARG A 120 4.64 -12.81 2.15
N ALA A 121 5.15 -11.63 2.55
CA ALA A 121 5.54 -11.35 3.92
C ALA A 121 4.34 -11.41 4.88
N ASN A 122 3.21 -10.80 4.51
CA ASN A 122 1.97 -10.85 5.29
C ASN A 122 1.43 -12.27 5.45
N ARG A 123 1.47 -13.08 4.39
CA ARG A 123 1.06 -14.49 4.45
C ARG A 123 1.89 -15.26 5.47
N LYS A 124 3.22 -15.09 5.47
CA LYS A 124 4.12 -15.71 6.45
C LYS A 124 3.90 -15.16 7.87
N ALA A 125 3.66 -13.86 7.98
CA ALA A 125 3.39 -13.17 9.23
C ALA A 125 1.99 -13.45 9.79
N GLY A 126 1.11 -14.18 9.09
CA GLY A 126 -0.26 -14.41 9.55
C GLY A 126 -1.06 -13.12 9.62
N ILE A 127 -0.96 -12.28 8.59
CA ILE A 127 -1.74 -11.06 8.41
C ILE A 127 -2.68 -11.29 7.22
N PRO A 128 -4.01 -11.25 7.43
CA PRO A 128 -4.95 -11.48 6.33
C PRO A 128 -4.87 -10.33 5.33
N THR A 129 -4.73 -10.66 4.04
CA THR A 129 -4.44 -9.68 2.99
C THR A 129 -5.41 -9.84 1.82
N ALA A 130 -6.15 -8.79 1.51
CA ALA A 130 -6.89 -8.66 0.27
C ALA A 130 -5.96 -8.08 -0.80
N VAL A 131 -5.87 -8.74 -1.95
CA VAL A 131 -4.97 -8.34 -3.03
C VAL A 131 -5.77 -8.09 -4.30
N ASP A 132 -5.71 -6.87 -4.81
CA ASP A 132 -6.21 -6.50 -6.12
C ASP A 132 -5.08 -6.60 -7.15
N ARG A 133 -5.35 -7.32 -8.24
CA ARG A 133 -4.40 -7.57 -9.35
C ARG A 133 -4.95 -7.12 -10.69
N PHE A 134 -5.96 -6.25 -10.71
CA PHE A 134 -6.42 -5.68 -11.97
C PHE A 134 -5.47 -4.57 -12.46
N GLY A 135 -5.68 -4.07 -13.68
CA GLY A 135 -4.81 -3.04 -14.27
C GLY A 135 -5.22 -1.62 -13.84
N GLU A 136 -6.46 -1.46 -13.41
CA GLU A 136 -6.98 -0.28 -12.75
C GLU A 136 -6.87 -0.41 -11.22
N THR A 137 -6.88 0.73 -10.54
CA THR A 137 -6.86 0.82 -9.08
C THR A 137 -8.22 0.49 -8.48
N LEU A 138 -8.25 0.29 -7.16
CA LEU A 138 -9.50 0.10 -6.43
C LEU A 138 -10.50 1.21 -6.77
N PRO A 139 -11.77 0.87 -7.11
CA PRO A 139 -12.74 1.85 -7.57
C PRO A 139 -13.13 2.81 -6.44
N LYS A 140 -13.59 4.00 -6.82
CA LYS A 140 -14.08 5.00 -5.85
C LYS A 140 -15.15 4.39 -4.94
N HIS A 141 -15.06 4.69 -3.65
CA HIS A 141 -15.96 4.15 -2.62
C HIS A 141 -15.89 2.63 -2.46
N TYR A 142 -14.78 1.99 -2.85
CA TYR A 142 -14.54 0.58 -2.55
C TYR A 142 -14.73 0.32 -1.04
N PRO A 143 -15.46 -0.72 -0.63
CA PRO A 143 -15.82 -0.94 0.78
C PRO A 143 -14.68 -1.56 1.61
N MET A 144 -13.59 -0.81 1.74
CA MET A 144 -12.39 -1.22 2.47
C MET A 144 -12.62 -1.15 3.99
N GLY A 145 -12.80 -2.30 4.63
CA GLY A 145 -13.08 -2.41 6.07
C GLY A 145 -11.89 -2.96 6.86
N GLY A 146 -11.72 -2.51 8.10
CA GLY A 146 -10.69 -3.05 9.00
C GLY A 146 -9.25 -2.86 8.51
N ALA A 147 -8.98 -1.86 7.67
CA ALA A 147 -7.68 -1.63 7.06
C ALA A 147 -6.64 -1.16 8.09
N ALA A 148 -5.76 -2.07 8.48
CA ALA A 148 -4.56 -1.77 9.26
C ALA A 148 -3.35 -1.49 8.37
N GLN A 149 -3.35 -2.02 7.14
CA GLN A 149 -2.32 -1.77 6.15
C GLN A 149 -2.96 -1.45 4.80
N TYR A 150 -2.38 -0.50 4.09
CA TYR A 150 -2.67 -0.23 2.69
C TYR A 150 -1.38 0.04 1.92
N TYR A 151 -1.23 -0.66 0.79
CA TYR A 151 -0.17 -0.42 -0.17
C TYR A 151 -0.79 -0.39 -1.56
N GLY A 152 -0.71 0.74 -2.25
CA GLY A 152 -1.32 0.92 -3.56
C GLY A 152 -0.40 1.51 -4.61
N TRP A 153 -0.94 1.58 -5.83
CA TRP A 153 -0.27 2.03 -7.05
C TRP A 153 -1.27 2.72 -7.98
N TYR A 154 -0.94 3.05 -9.24
CA TYR A 154 -0.66 4.45 -9.58
C TYR A 154 -1.98 5.04 -10.04
N ASP A 155 -2.47 6.07 -9.34
CA ASP A 155 -3.51 6.95 -9.86
C ASP A 155 -3.15 8.39 -9.53
N TRP A 156 -3.45 9.30 -10.46
CA TRP A 156 -3.00 10.70 -10.42
C TRP A 156 -3.73 11.51 -9.34
N HIS A 157 -4.94 11.08 -8.99
CA HIS A 157 -5.74 11.69 -7.96
C HIS A 157 -6.09 10.65 -6.90
N VAL A 158 -6.19 11.09 -5.64
CA VAL A 158 -6.74 10.25 -4.58
C VAL A 158 -8.07 9.65 -5.03
N GLY A 159 -8.14 8.32 -4.98
CA GLY A 159 -9.27 7.53 -5.44
C GLY A 159 -9.69 6.48 -4.41
N GLY A 160 -10.26 5.39 -4.91
CA GLY A 160 -10.54 4.21 -4.10
C GLY A 160 -11.44 4.47 -2.87
N PRO A 161 -11.19 3.80 -1.74
CA PRO A 161 -11.94 4.01 -0.51
C PRO A 161 -11.74 5.42 0.10
N PHE A 162 -10.67 6.12 -0.26
CA PHE A 162 -10.26 7.37 0.40
C PHE A 162 -11.12 8.58 0.04
N VAL A 163 -11.92 8.49 -1.03
CA VAL A 163 -12.93 9.51 -1.35
C VAL A 163 -14.25 9.28 -0.61
N HIS A 164 -14.42 8.15 0.08
CA HIS A 164 -15.61 7.91 0.90
C HIS A 164 -15.55 8.75 2.19
N PRO A 165 -16.58 9.56 2.52
CA PRO A 165 -16.55 10.45 3.68
C PRO A 165 -16.33 9.68 4.99
N ASP A 166 -16.98 8.53 5.14
CA ASP A 166 -16.97 7.73 6.37
C ASP A 166 -15.84 6.70 6.45
N PHE A 167 -15.05 6.51 5.38
CA PHE A 167 -13.94 5.57 5.43
C PHE A 167 -12.92 6.03 6.49
N ARG A 168 -12.47 5.10 7.33
CA ARG A 168 -11.35 5.32 8.26
C ARG A 168 -10.47 4.08 8.29
N PHE A 169 -9.16 4.32 8.34
CA PHE A 169 -8.19 3.29 8.67
C PHE A 169 -8.35 2.85 10.14
N ARG A 170 -7.86 1.65 10.45
CA ARG A 170 -7.67 1.23 11.84
C ARG A 170 -6.60 2.11 12.49
N LYS A 171 -6.74 2.30 13.79
CA LYS A 171 -5.78 3.04 14.60
C LYS A 171 -4.38 2.45 14.44
N GLY A 172 -3.39 3.31 14.22
CA GLY A 172 -2.00 2.90 14.00
C GLY A 172 -1.70 2.42 12.57
N ALA A 173 -2.63 2.56 11.62
CA ALA A 173 -2.44 2.00 10.29
C ALA A 173 -1.22 2.56 9.56
N VAL A 174 -0.58 1.68 8.78
CA VAL A 174 0.46 2.02 7.82
C VAL A 174 -0.20 2.09 6.45
N ALA A 175 -0.14 3.25 5.78
CA ALA A 175 -0.76 3.42 4.47
C ALA A 175 0.19 4.11 3.51
N VAL A 176 0.47 3.49 2.36
CA VAL A 176 1.40 4.02 1.36
C VAL A 176 0.79 3.85 -0.03
N HIS A 177 1.01 4.83 -0.90
CA HIS A 177 0.63 4.76 -2.30
C HIS A 177 1.79 5.20 -3.18
N ILE A 178 2.18 4.35 -4.13
CA ILE A 178 3.27 4.63 -5.07
C ILE A 178 2.80 5.71 -6.05
N HIS A 179 3.30 6.92 -5.85
CA HIS A 179 3.03 8.07 -6.69
C HIS A 179 4.16 9.10 -6.59
N SER A 180 4.42 9.77 -7.72
CA SER A 180 5.52 10.72 -7.88
C SER A 180 5.37 11.98 -7.02
N PHE A 181 4.15 12.48 -6.85
CA PHE A 181 3.88 13.73 -6.12
C PHE A 181 3.09 13.48 -4.83
N SER A 182 3.16 12.26 -4.27
CA SER A 182 2.31 11.84 -3.15
C SER A 182 2.33 12.79 -1.95
N ALA A 183 3.45 13.47 -1.69
CA ALA A 183 3.65 14.38 -0.56
C ALA A 183 3.87 15.85 -0.97
N GLU A 184 3.60 16.23 -2.23
CA GLU A 184 3.81 17.61 -2.71
C GLU A 184 2.92 18.64 -1.96
N GLN A 185 1.70 18.27 -1.54
CA GLN A 185 0.70 19.19 -1.01
C GLN A 185 0.08 18.69 0.31
N LEU A 186 0.88 18.60 1.37
CA LEU A 186 0.40 18.07 2.67
C LEU A 186 -0.68 18.92 3.34
N GLY A 187 -0.75 20.22 3.03
CA GLY A 187 -1.79 21.12 3.51
C GLY A 187 -3.18 20.94 2.87
N ASN A 188 -3.34 20.05 1.89
CA ASN A 188 -4.61 19.83 1.20
C ASN A 188 -5.08 18.37 1.33
N PRO A 189 -6.16 18.11 2.09
CA PRO A 189 -6.64 16.76 2.39
C PRO A 189 -7.27 16.04 1.19
N ALA A 190 -7.42 16.72 0.05
CA ALA A 190 -8.05 16.20 -1.17
C ALA A 190 -7.08 16.08 -2.36
N LYS A 191 -5.78 16.36 -2.16
CA LYS A 191 -4.76 16.31 -3.22
C LYS A 191 -3.72 15.24 -2.97
N ASN A 192 -3.17 14.70 -4.06
CA ASN A 192 -2.12 13.68 -4.04
C ASN A 192 -2.51 12.47 -3.17
N TRP A 193 -1.63 11.98 -2.29
CA TRP A 193 -1.88 10.73 -1.55
C TRP A 193 -1.60 10.83 -0.05
N CYS A 194 -0.45 11.39 0.37
CA CYS A 194 -0.06 11.36 1.77
C CYS A 194 -1.06 12.09 2.68
N ALA A 195 -1.46 13.32 2.35
CA ALA A 195 -2.45 14.06 3.14
C ALA A 195 -3.81 13.34 3.24
N PRO A 196 -4.46 12.92 2.14
CA PRO A 196 -5.68 12.14 2.22
C PRO A 196 -5.56 10.87 3.08
N LEU A 197 -4.46 10.12 2.97
CA LEU A 197 -4.26 8.89 3.77
C LEU A 197 -4.16 9.21 5.27
N LEU A 198 -3.41 10.26 5.64
CA LEU A 198 -3.31 10.74 7.03
C LEU A 198 -4.67 11.24 7.55
N GLU A 199 -5.43 11.98 6.75
CA GLU A 199 -6.75 12.49 7.15
C GLU A 199 -7.80 11.37 7.27
N LYS A 200 -7.60 10.25 6.58
CA LYS A 200 -8.39 9.03 6.73
C LYS A 200 -7.96 8.14 7.89
N GLY A 201 -6.97 8.55 8.69
CA GLY A 201 -6.62 7.85 9.92
C GLY A 201 -5.32 7.06 9.89
N ALA A 202 -4.56 7.07 8.79
CA ALA A 202 -3.23 6.46 8.80
C ALA A 202 -2.34 7.14 9.86
N ALA A 203 -1.58 6.37 10.62
CA ALA A 203 -0.63 6.91 11.59
C ALA A 203 0.69 7.28 10.91
N VAL A 204 1.05 6.58 9.85
CA VAL A 204 2.31 6.78 9.14
C VAL A 204 2.14 6.57 7.64
N THR A 205 2.93 7.29 6.84
CA THR A 205 3.01 7.16 5.39
C THR A 205 4.38 7.63 4.88
N VAL A 206 4.77 7.20 3.68
CA VAL A 206 5.92 7.76 2.96
C VAL A 206 5.45 8.30 1.62
N GLY A 207 6.19 9.28 1.09
CA GLY A 207 5.87 9.85 -0.20
C GLY A 207 7.04 10.59 -0.82
N ASN A 208 6.75 11.30 -1.90
CA ASN A 208 7.71 12.06 -2.67
C ASN A 208 7.16 13.46 -2.95
N VAL A 209 8.01 14.48 -2.85
CA VAL A 209 7.62 15.89 -3.10
C VAL A 209 7.64 16.27 -4.58
N TYR A 210 8.33 15.49 -5.41
CA TYR A 210 8.47 15.72 -6.86
C TYR A 210 8.73 14.38 -7.58
N GLU A 211 8.79 14.36 -8.91
CA GLU A 211 9.05 13.16 -9.71
C GLU A 211 10.39 12.48 -9.35
N PRO A 212 10.37 11.29 -8.72
CA PRO A 212 11.57 10.73 -8.12
C PRO A 212 12.26 9.67 -8.97
N TYR A 213 11.60 9.16 -10.02
CA TYR A 213 11.90 7.83 -10.58
C TYR A 213 11.73 6.71 -9.55
N LEU A 214 10.93 5.69 -9.90
CA LEU A 214 10.56 4.61 -8.98
C LEU A 214 11.75 4.00 -8.21
N HIS A 215 12.86 3.72 -8.90
CA HIS A 215 14.03 3.07 -8.32
C HIS A 215 14.82 3.91 -7.30
N LEU A 216 14.49 5.20 -7.15
CA LEU A 216 15.06 6.11 -6.16
C LEU A 216 14.06 6.45 -5.04
N THR A 217 12.90 5.77 -5.00
CA THR A 217 11.91 5.89 -3.93
C THR A 217 12.09 4.82 -2.85
N HIS A 218 11.31 4.92 -1.77
CA HIS A 218 11.22 3.88 -0.75
C HIS A 218 10.82 2.53 -1.36
N ASP A 219 11.69 1.53 -1.23
CA ASP A 219 11.36 0.14 -1.56
C ASP A 219 10.36 -0.41 -0.54
N LEU A 220 9.10 -0.54 -0.95
CA LEU A 220 8.01 -0.89 -0.03
C LEU A 220 8.12 -2.33 0.51
N GLY A 221 8.81 -3.21 -0.23
CA GLY A 221 9.10 -4.56 0.22
C GLY A 221 10.08 -4.57 1.39
N ILE A 222 11.18 -3.82 1.26
CA ILE A 222 12.16 -3.64 2.35
C ILE A 222 11.51 -2.93 3.54
N LEU A 223 10.76 -1.86 3.29
CA LEU A 223 10.06 -1.11 4.35
C LEU A 223 9.22 -2.04 5.20
N HIS A 224 8.34 -2.82 4.57
CA HIS A 224 7.45 -3.73 5.29
C HIS A 224 8.20 -4.85 6.02
N ASP A 225 9.22 -5.45 5.40
CA ASP A 225 10.05 -6.47 6.03
C ASP A 225 10.73 -5.94 7.30
N ARG A 226 11.24 -4.71 7.29
CA ARG A 226 11.85 -4.07 8.46
C ARG A 226 10.85 -3.74 9.55
N LEU A 227 9.63 -3.34 9.21
CA LEU A 227 8.55 -3.15 10.19
C LEU A 227 8.19 -4.48 10.87
N LEU A 228 8.07 -5.57 10.11
CA LEU A 228 7.83 -6.91 10.66
C LEU A 228 8.97 -7.40 11.55
N ALA A 229 10.21 -6.99 11.25
CA ALA A 229 11.38 -7.26 12.09
C ALA A 229 11.43 -6.41 13.39
N GLY A 230 10.52 -5.46 13.56
CA GLY A 230 10.38 -4.66 14.78
C GLY A 230 11.23 -3.38 14.84
N HIS A 231 11.81 -2.96 13.71
CA HIS A 231 12.44 -1.64 13.60
C HIS A 231 11.41 -0.52 13.78
N SER A 232 11.86 0.65 14.25
CA SER A 232 10.98 1.82 14.28
C SER A 232 10.66 2.29 12.86
N TRP A 233 9.58 3.07 12.73
CA TRP A 233 9.13 3.64 11.48
C TRP A 233 10.27 4.34 10.72
N VAL A 234 10.99 5.24 11.40
CA VAL A 234 12.08 5.99 10.76
C VAL A 234 13.26 5.09 10.37
N GLU A 235 13.61 4.09 11.17
CA GLU A 235 14.66 3.12 10.82
C GLU A 235 14.25 2.33 9.57
N ALA A 236 13.03 1.80 9.55
CA ALA A 236 12.53 1.00 8.43
C ALA A 236 12.45 1.82 7.13
N CYS A 237 12.01 3.08 7.20
CA CYS A 237 11.98 3.98 6.04
C CYS A 237 13.38 4.26 5.48
N TRP A 238 14.34 4.60 6.32
CA TRP A 238 15.70 4.88 5.86
C TRP A 238 16.48 3.62 5.46
N MET A 239 16.11 2.43 5.96
CA MET A 239 16.59 1.16 5.41
C MET A 239 15.99 0.86 4.02
N ALA A 240 14.82 1.41 3.71
CA ALA A 240 14.11 1.22 2.44
C ALA A 240 14.41 2.31 1.40
N MET A 241 15.04 3.42 1.78
CA MET A 241 15.37 4.54 0.91
C MET A 241 16.76 4.38 0.28
N PRO A 242 16.91 4.23 -1.04
CA PRO A 242 18.22 4.03 -1.68
C PRO A 242 19.12 5.27 -1.68
N VAL A 243 18.54 6.47 -1.58
CA VAL A 243 19.26 7.73 -1.77
C VAL A 243 18.91 8.81 -0.73
N CYS A 244 19.85 9.71 -0.50
CA CYS A 244 19.66 11.00 0.19
C CYS A 244 19.74 12.13 -0.85
N SER A 245 19.45 13.37 -0.44
CA SER A 245 19.42 14.54 -1.34
C SER A 245 18.43 14.34 -2.50
N TRP A 246 17.26 13.75 -2.22
CA TRP A 246 16.24 13.43 -3.24
C TRP A 246 14.81 13.66 -2.70
N GLN A 247 13.77 13.32 -3.44
CA GLN A 247 12.40 13.77 -3.12
C GLN A 247 11.70 13.02 -1.98
N GLY A 248 12.26 11.90 -1.49
CA GLY A 248 11.60 11.03 -0.53
C GLY A 248 11.35 11.71 0.83
N VAL A 249 10.17 11.49 1.42
CA VAL A 249 9.80 11.97 2.76
C VAL A 249 9.19 10.86 3.63
N VAL A 250 9.38 10.99 4.94
CA VAL A 250 8.87 10.06 5.97
C VAL A 250 7.91 10.82 6.89
N LEU A 251 6.64 10.41 6.92
CA LEU A 251 5.59 11.06 7.71
C LEU A 251 5.12 10.19 8.88
N GLY A 252 4.98 10.81 10.05
CA GLY A 252 4.48 10.20 11.29
C GLY A 252 5.56 9.97 12.35
N ASP A 253 5.15 9.39 13.49
CA ASP A 253 6.03 9.24 14.66
C ASP A 253 7.26 8.37 14.33
N PRO A 254 8.49 8.93 14.43
CA PRO A 254 9.72 8.21 14.07
C PRO A 254 9.97 6.95 14.91
N LEU A 255 9.43 6.90 16.13
CA LEU A 255 9.65 5.80 17.07
C LEU A 255 8.61 4.69 16.95
N TYR A 256 7.55 4.89 16.17
CA TYR A 256 6.45 3.93 16.05
C TYR A 256 6.91 2.56 15.56
N ARG A 257 6.50 1.49 16.25
CA ARG A 257 6.77 0.07 15.90
C ARG A 257 5.46 -0.71 15.79
N PRO A 258 4.78 -0.69 14.61
CA PRO A 258 3.43 -1.25 14.45
C PRO A 258 3.32 -2.73 14.84
N PHE A 259 4.35 -3.53 14.56
CA PHE A 259 4.34 -4.98 14.74
C PHE A 259 5.10 -5.45 15.99
N ARG A 260 5.45 -4.53 16.90
CA ARG A 260 6.11 -4.87 18.18
C ARG A 260 5.35 -5.90 19.02
N ARG A 261 4.02 -5.97 18.85
CA ARG A 261 3.11 -6.86 19.59
C ARG A 261 2.53 -7.98 18.74
N LEU A 262 3.13 -8.25 17.58
CA LEU A 262 2.63 -9.29 16.66
C LEU A 262 2.75 -10.71 17.26
N ASP A 263 3.57 -10.86 18.32
CA ASP A 263 3.65 -12.04 19.19
C ASP A 263 2.42 -12.24 20.09
N GLY A 264 1.46 -11.30 20.07
CA GLY A 264 0.25 -11.34 20.86
C GLY A 264 0.38 -10.72 22.26
N SER A 265 1.55 -10.19 22.65
CA SER A 265 1.80 -9.69 24.01
C SER A 265 1.06 -8.39 24.37
N GLY A 266 0.47 -7.70 23.38
CA GLY A 266 -0.24 -6.45 23.58
C GLY A 266 -1.63 -6.64 24.20
N LYS A 267 -2.21 -5.56 24.73
CA LYS A 267 -3.58 -5.53 25.26
C LYS A 267 -4.58 -6.06 24.22
N VAL A 268 -5.42 -7.02 24.63
CA VAL A 268 -6.44 -7.61 23.76
C VAL A 268 -7.68 -6.72 23.72
N LEU A 269 -8.04 -6.26 22.53
CA LEU A 269 -9.32 -5.59 22.25
C LEU A 269 -10.27 -6.58 21.56
N ASP A 270 -11.58 -6.43 21.78
CA ASP A 270 -12.57 -7.35 21.24
C ASP A 270 -12.58 -7.40 19.71
N GLU A 271 -12.40 -6.24 19.06
CA GLU A 271 -12.32 -6.11 17.61
C GLU A 271 -11.07 -6.77 17.00
N ASP A 272 -10.01 -6.99 17.79
CA ASP A 272 -8.76 -7.60 17.32
C ASP A 272 -8.80 -9.13 17.38
N LYS A 273 -9.75 -9.71 18.12
CA LYS A 273 -9.82 -11.15 18.39
C LYS A 273 -9.77 -12.01 17.11
N PRO A 274 -10.49 -11.69 16.02
CA PRO A 274 -10.41 -12.48 14.78
C PRO A 274 -9.00 -12.49 14.17
N PHE A 275 -8.35 -11.32 14.09
CA PHE A 275 -7.02 -11.17 13.50
C PHE A 275 -5.94 -11.85 14.36
N ARG A 276 -6.06 -11.75 15.69
CA ARG A 276 -5.21 -12.47 16.64
C ARG A 276 -5.37 -13.98 16.53
N ALA A 277 -6.61 -14.47 16.43
CA ALA A 277 -6.88 -15.90 16.25
C ALA A 277 -6.29 -16.42 14.92
N TRP A 278 -6.42 -15.64 13.84
CA TRP A 278 -5.78 -15.93 12.55
C TRP A 278 -4.26 -16.02 12.66
N ARG A 279 -3.61 -15.03 13.30
CA ARG A 279 -2.16 -15.04 13.54
C ARG A 279 -1.71 -16.26 14.34
N MET A 280 -2.34 -16.49 15.50
CA MET A 280 -2.02 -17.61 16.38
C MET A 280 -2.16 -18.95 15.65
N ALA A 281 -3.18 -19.11 14.80
CA ALA A 281 -3.36 -20.30 14.01
C ALA A 281 -2.27 -20.45 12.94
N SER A 282 -1.88 -19.33 12.31
CA SER A 282 -0.81 -19.29 11.31
C SER A 282 0.55 -19.71 11.89
N GLU A 283 0.83 -19.35 13.14
CA GLU A 283 2.03 -19.80 13.86
C GLU A 283 1.93 -21.26 14.30
N ARG A 284 0.85 -21.63 15.01
CA ARG A 284 0.71 -22.96 15.64
C ARG A 284 0.67 -24.10 14.63
N TRP A 285 0.16 -23.83 13.44
CA TRP A 285 -0.01 -24.81 12.37
C TRP A 285 0.69 -24.39 11.07
N ALA A 286 1.83 -23.71 11.18
CA ALA A 286 2.61 -23.25 10.03
C ALA A 286 2.87 -24.37 8.99
N ASP A 287 3.27 -25.56 9.47
CA ASP A 287 3.57 -26.73 8.61
C ASP A 287 2.38 -27.68 8.40
N ARG A 288 1.18 -27.31 8.90
CA ARG A 288 -0.02 -28.16 8.91
C ARG A 288 -1.21 -27.41 8.33
N ALA A 289 -1.11 -26.99 7.07
CA ALA A 289 -2.08 -26.14 6.40
C ALA A 289 -3.53 -26.66 6.47
N ASP A 290 -3.75 -27.97 6.30
CA ASP A 290 -5.10 -28.55 6.40
C ASP A 290 -5.66 -28.55 7.82
N GLU A 291 -4.80 -28.77 8.82
CA GLU A 291 -5.22 -28.67 10.23
C GLU A 291 -5.52 -27.22 10.59
N ARG A 292 -4.66 -26.28 10.18
CA ARG A 292 -4.87 -24.83 10.34
C ARG A 292 -6.25 -24.44 9.80
N ARG A 293 -6.55 -24.84 8.56
CA ARG A 293 -7.81 -24.53 7.86
C ARG A 293 -9.01 -25.07 8.63
N ARG A 294 -9.02 -26.37 8.98
CA ARG A 294 -10.12 -26.97 9.76
C ARG A 294 -10.36 -26.27 11.10
N GLN A 295 -9.29 -25.92 11.81
CA GLN A 295 -9.40 -25.24 13.11
C GLN A 295 -9.96 -23.82 12.96
N LEU A 296 -9.53 -23.09 11.93
CA LEU A 296 -10.03 -21.75 11.63
C LEU A 296 -11.48 -21.77 11.14
N GLU A 297 -11.86 -22.70 10.27
CA GLU A 297 -13.25 -22.87 9.81
C GLU A 297 -14.17 -23.21 10.99
N SER A 298 -13.74 -24.12 11.87
CA SER A 298 -14.49 -24.47 13.08
C SER A 298 -14.63 -23.26 14.02
N ALA A 299 -13.58 -22.46 14.18
CA ALA A 299 -13.64 -21.22 14.97
C ALA A 299 -14.56 -20.18 14.34
N ALA A 300 -14.48 -19.97 13.02
CA ALA A 300 -15.31 -19.02 12.27
C ALA A 300 -16.79 -19.38 12.41
N GLN A 301 -17.16 -20.66 12.26
CA GLN A 301 -18.53 -21.14 12.44
C GLN A 301 -19.04 -20.98 13.88
N ARG A 302 -18.27 -21.39 14.90
CA ARG A 302 -18.68 -21.26 16.30
C ARG A 302 -18.91 -19.82 16.74
N THR A 303 -18.19 -18.89 16.14
CA THR A 303 -18.21 -17.46 16.50
C THR A 303 -19.01 -16.61 15.52
N SER A 304 -19.51 -17.20 14.42
CA SER A 304 -20.08 -16.48 13.27
C SER A 304 -19.19 -15.29 12.86
N SER A 305 -17.88 -15.51 12.77
CA SER A 305 -16.93 -14.43 12.53
C SER A 305 -16.76 -14.20 11.03
N GLY A 306 -17.33 -13.10 10.53
CA GLY A 306 -17.14 -12.66 9.14
C GLY A 306 -15.67 -12.44 8.77
N TRP A 307 -14.90 -11.85 9.68
CA TRP A 307 -13.46 -11.62 9.49
C TRP A 307 -12.65 -12.91 9.35
N LEU A 308 -12.93 -13.94 10.15
CA LEU A 308 -12.24 -15.23 10.00
C LEU A 308 -12.63 -15.91 8.69
N ALA A 309 -13.91 -15.92 8.33
CA ALA A 309 -14.35 -16.48 7.06
C ALA A 309 -13.73 -15.76 5.86
N GLU A 310 -13.69 -14.42 5.87
CA GLU A 310 -13.02 -13.63 4.84
C GLU A 310 -11.53 -13.97 4.74
N ALA A 311 -10.81 -14.04 5.87
CA ALA A 311 -9.40 -14.41 5.90
C ALA A 311 -9.13 -15.82 5.34
N ILE A 312 -9.98 -16.81 5.67
CA ILE A 312 -9.89 -18.17 5.10
C ILE A 312 -10.13 -18.14 3.59
N GLY A 313 -11.12 -17.37 3.13
CA GLY A 313 -11.42 -17.18 1.71
C GLY A 313 -10.25 -16.59 0.94
N LEU A 314 -9.57 -15.60 1.51
CA LEU A 314 -8.37 -14.98 0.92
C LEU A 314 -7.18 -15.95 0.84
N ASP A 315 -6.93 -16.76 1.87
CA ASP A 315 -5.87 -17.78 1.86
C ASP A 315 -6.17 -18.91 0.87
N LEU A 316 -7.44 -19.32 0.75
CA LEU A 316 -7.90 -20.26 -0.30
C LEU A 316 -7.70 -19.69 -1.70
N LEU A 317 -8.05 -18.42 -1.91
CA LEU A 317 -7.89 -17.77 -3.21
C LEU A 317 -6.40 -17.68 -3.58
N ALA A 318 -5.52 -17.37 -2.62
CA ALA A 318 -4.08 -17.38 -2.81
C ALA A 318 -3.51 -18.78 -3.14
N ASP A 319 -4.20 -19.85 -2.71
CA ASP A 319 -3.90 -21.24 -3.08
C ASP A 319 -4.50 -21.67 -4.43
N GLY A 320 -5.20 -20.78 -5.14
CA GLY A 320 -5.92 -21.11 -6.38
C GLY A 320 -7.21 -21.92 -6.17
N ARG A 321 -7.69 -22.04 -4.94
CA ARG A 321 -8.90 -22.80 -4.56
C ARG A 321 -10.15 -21.92 -4.62
N SER A 322 -10.39 -21.33 -5.78
CA SER A 322 -11.40 -20.26 -5.95
C SER A 322 -12.83 -20.70 -5.60
N SER A 323 -13.23 -21.94 -5.93
CA SER A 323 -14.57 -22.44 -5.61
C SER A 323 -14.82 -22.52 -4.09
N GLU A 324 -13.80 -22.91 -3.33
CA GLU A 324 -13.89 -22.97 -1.87
C GLU A 324 -13.79 -21.58 -1.25
N ALA A 325 -12.99 -20.68 -1.84
CA ALA A 325 -12.95 -19.29 -1.44
C ALA A 325 -14.33 -18.62 -1.53
N VAL A 326 -15.09 -18.88 -2.62
CA VAL A 326 -16.46 -18.37 -2.78
C VAL A 326 -17.37 -18.81 -1.63
N VAL A 327 -17.29 -20.06 -1.18
CA VAL A 327 -18.08 -20.56 -0.03
C VAL A 327 -17.76 -19.79 1.24
N GLN A 328 -16.49 -19.48 1.47
CA GLN A 328 -16.06 -18.70 2.63
C GLN A 328 -16.50 -17.24 2.54
N PHE A 329 -16.41 -16.60 1.37
CA PHE A 329 -16.91 -15.23 1.17
C PHE A 329 -18.44 -15.15 1.33
N GLN A 330 -19.19 -16.15 0.90
CA GLN A 330 -20.63 -16.23 1.14
C GLN A 330 -20.95 -16.36 2.64
N SER A 331 -20.18 -17.18 3.36
CA SER A 331 -20.32 -17.31 4.82
C SER A 331 -19.99 -15.99 5.53
N ALA A 332 -18.89 -15.34 5.14
CA ALA A 332 -18.49 -14.04 5.65
C ALA A 332 -19.59 -12.99 5.42
N LYS A 333 -20.15 -12.95 4.21
CA LYS A 333 -21.25 -12.04 3.84
C LYS A 333 -22.50 -12.25 4.69
N ALA A 334 -22.82 -13.50 5.03
CA ALA A 334 -23.97 -13.80 5.89
C ALA A 334 -23.75 -13.33 7.34
N TRP A 335 -22.51 -13.32 7.82
CA TRP A 335 -22.15 -12.99 9.19
C TRP A 335 -21.78 -11.53 9.43
N PHE A 336 -21.35 -10.79 8.40
CA PHE A 336 -21.09 -9.36 8.54
C PHE A 336 -22.37 -8.57 8.81
N ALA A 337 -22.28 -7.60 9.72
CA ALA A 337 -23.41 -6.73 10.07
C ALA A 337 -23.59 -5.56 9.10
N THR A 338 -22.49 -4.98 8.61
CA THR A 338 -22.52 -3.75 7.80
C THR A 338 -22.78 -4.06 6.32
N SER A 339 -23.45 -3.15 5.61
CA SER A 339 -23.64 -3.23 4.15
C SER A 339 -22.30 -3.21 3.41
N ALA A 340 -21.36 -2.38 3.86
CA ALA A 340 -20.03 -2.26 3.28
C ALA A 340 -19.24 -3.58 3.35
N ASP A 341 -19.15 -4.22 4.52
CA ASP A 341 -18.42 -5.50 4.64
C ASP A 341 -19.05 -6.60 3.80
N ARG A 342 -20.39 -6.64 3.72
CA ARG A 342 -21.12 -7.56 2.83
C ARG A 342 -20.80 -7.29 1.37
N LEU A 343 -20.78 -6.02 0.97
CA LEU A 343 -20.46 -5.60 -0.39
C LEU A 343 -19.02 -5.96 -0.76
N ARG A 344 -18.07 -5.83 0.18
CA ARG A 344 -16.69 -6.29 -0.04
C ARG A 344 -16.63 -7.78 -0.37
N GLN A 345 -17.46 -8.61 0.28
CA GLN A 345 -17.53 -10.03 -0.07
C GLN A 345 -18.08 -10.26 -1.48
N ASP A 346 -19.00 -9.42 -1.95
CA ASP A 346 -19.44 -9.45 -3.35
C ASP A 346 -18.29 -9.11 -4.29
N PHE A 347 -17.49 -8.09 -4.00
CA PHE A 347 -16.30 -7.74 -4.78
C PHE A 347 -15.31 -8.90 -4.87
N HIS A 348 -15.07 -9.64 -3.78
CA HIS A 348 -14.20 -10.82 -3.82
C HIS A 348 -14.74 -11.91 -4.76
N ILE A 349 -16.03 -12.23 -4.66
CA ILE A 349 -16.69 -13.26 -5.49
C ILE A 349 -16.72 -12.84 -6.96
N ILE A 350 -17.14 -11.61 -7.25
CA ILE A 350 -17.19 -11.05 -8.60
C ILE A 350 -15.78 -10.94 -9.19
N GLY A 351 -14.80 -10.56 -8.37
CA GLY A 351 -13.39 -10.49 -8.76
C GLY A 351 -12.85 -11.84 -9.24
N ILE A 352 -13.25 -12.94 -8.60
CA ILE A 352 -12.91 -14.31 -9.04
C ILE A 352 -13.47 -14.61 -10.43
N ASP A 353 -14.72 -14.23 -10.71
CA ASP A 353 -15.33 -14.42 -12.04
C ASP A 353 -14.66 -13.55 -13.10
N ARG A 354 -14.39 -12.29 -12.75
CA ARG A 354 -13.72 -11.34 -13.63
C ARG A 354 -12.29 -11.79 -13.98
N ALA A 355 -11.50 -12.18 -13.00
CA ALA A 355 -10.12 -12.66 -13.21
C ALA A 355 -10.07 -13.93 -14.07
N ALA A 356 -11.10 -14.77 -14.00
CA ALA A 356 -11.22 -15.97 -14.83
C ALA A 356 -11.85 -15.73 -16.21
N GLY A 357 -12.10 -14.48 -16.61
CA GLY A 357 -12.71 -14.13 -17.89
C GLY A 357 -14.19 -14.48 -18.02
N ARG A 358 -14.88 -14.81 -16.92
CA ARG A 358 -16.31 -15.13 -16.89
C ARG A 358 -17.16 -13.86 -16.85
N LYS A 359 -17.02 -13.04 -17.91
CA LYS A 359 -17.60 -11.70 -18.02
C LYS A 359 -19.08 -11.63 -17.66
N GLN A 360 -19.91 -12.54 -18.17
CA GLN A 360 -21.36 -12.50 -17.94
C GLN A 360 -21.70 -12.72 -16.47
N LEU A 361 -21.06 -13.69 -15.80
CA LEU A 361 -21.28 -13.95 -14.37
C LEU A 361 -20.85 -12.75 -13.52
N ALA A 362 -19.72 -12.12 -13.86
CA ALA A 362 -19.28 -10.91 -13.19
C ALA A 362 -20.31 -9.76 -13.33
N LEU A 363 -20.83 -9.53 -14.55
CA LEU A 363 -21.87 -8.51 -14.80
C LEU A 363 -23.17 -8.79 -14.05
N ASP A 364 -23.63 -10.05 -14.04
CA ASP A 364 -24.84 -10.44 -13.33
C ASP A 364 -24.67 -10.24 -11.81
N GLY A 365 -23.50 -10.60 -11.26
CA GLY A 365 -23.14 -10.37 -9.87
C GLY A 365 -23.12 -8.88 -9.50
N LEU A 366 -22.50 -8.04 -10.35
CA LEU A 366 -22.45 -6.58 -10.16
C LEU A 366 -23.84 -5.96 -10.14
N ARG A 367 -24.69 -6.32 -11.12
CA ARG A 367 -26.07 -5.80 -11.22
C ARG A 367 -26.93 -6.25 -10.04
N ALA A 368 -26.79 -7.51 -9.60
CA ALA A 368 -27.49 -8.02 -8.42
C ALA A 368 -27.03 -7.33 -7.13
N ALA A 369 -25.72 -7.06 -6.98
CA ALA A 369 -25.18 -6.31 -5.85
C ALA A 369 -25.70 -4.86 -5.85
N ALA A 370 -25.72 -4.20 -7.00
CA ALA A 370 -26.20 -2.82 -7.15
C ALA A 370 -27.68 -2.70 -6.79
N LEU A 371 -28.51 -3.63 -7.27
CA LEU A 371 -29.94 -3.67 -6.96
C LEU A 371 -30.21 -3.81 -5.46
N ARG A 372 -29.43 -4.66 -4.77
CA ARG A 372 -29.57 -4.88 -3.32
C ARG A 372 -29.05 -3.71 -2.49
N LEU A 373 -27.97 -3.06 -2.93
CA LEU A 373 -27.35 -1.95 -2.21
C LEU A 373 -28.21 -0.67 -2.29
N GLY A 374 -28.84 -0.42 -3.43
CA GLY A 374 -29.61 0.81 -3.67
C GLY A 374 -28.71 2.03 -3.91
N PRO A 375 -29.21 3.26 -3.73
CA PRO A 375 -28.45 4.49 -3.99
C PRO A 375 -27.56 4.87 -2.81
N GLN A 376 -26.40 4.23 -2.69
CA GLN A 376 -25.34 4.54 -1.71
C GLN A 376 -24.05 4.97 -2.44
N PRO A 377 -23.11 5.68 -1.78
CA PRO A 377 -21.84 6.06 -2.40
C PRO A 377 -21.09 4.88 -3.04
N GLU A 378 -21.10 3.71 -2.38
CA GLU A 378 -20.43 2.49 -2.84
C GLU A 378 -21.06 1.90 -4.11
N SER A 379 -22.26 2.33 -4.51
CA SER A 379 -22.85 1.95 -5.80
C SER A 379 -22.03 2.45 -6.98
N ALA A 380 -21.29 3.55 -6.81
CA ALA A 380 -20.34 4.02 -7.80
C ALA A 380 -19.18 3.03 -8.02
N ALA A 381 -18.78 2.28 -6.98
CA ALA A 381 -17.74 1.26 -7.09
C ALA A 381 -18.20 0.11 -8.00
N LEU A 382 -19.44 -0.33 -7.82
CA LEU A 382 -20.06 -1.36 -8.66
C LEU A 382 -20.24 -0.87 -10.10
N GLN A 383 -20.71 0.38 -10.27
CA GLN A 383 -20.88 0.97 -11.58
C GLN A 383 -19.56 1.08 -12.34
N ALA A 384 -18.46 1.43 -11.66
CA ALA A 384 -17.13 1.48 -12.28
C ALA A 384 -16.72 0.12 -12.89
N TRP A 385 -16.95 -0.99 -12.19
CA TRP A 385 -16.69 -2.32 -12.74
C TRP A 385 -17.68 -2.71 -13.84
N ILE A 386 -18.94 -2.27 -13.77
CA ILE A 386 -19.91 -2.46 -14.86
C ILE A 386 -19.42 -1.74 -16.12
N ASP A 387 -19.04 -0.46 -16.02
CA ASP A 387 -18.60 0.34 -17.17
C ASP A 387 -17.30 -0.20 -17.80
N LEU A 388 -16.42 -0.82 -17.00
CA LEU A 388 -15.22 -1.49 -17.51
C LEU A 388 -15.54 -2.76 -18.30
N LEU A 389 -16.53 -3.53 -17.84
CA LEU A 389 -16.92 -4.79 -18.47
C LEU A 389 -17.90 -4.57 -19.62
N ASP A 390 -18.80 -3.61 -19.51
CA ASP A 390 -19.89 -3.31 -20.44
C ASP A 390 -19.95 -1.80 -20.70
N PRO A 391 -18.98 -1.26 -21.46
CA PRO A 391 -18.84 0.19 -21.64
C PRO A 391 -20.06 0.79 -22.34
N PRO A 392 -20.50 2.00 -21.94
CA PRO A 392 -21.62 2.67 -22.57
C PRO A 392 -21.33 2.96 -24.05
N PRO A 393 -22.37 3.06 -24.90
CA PRO A 393 -22.20 3.41 -26.30
C PRO A 393 -21.49 4.77 -26.44
N PRO A 394 -20.62 4.95 -27.46
CA PRO A 394 -19.90 6.19 -27.66
C PRO A 394 -20.89 7.36 -27.87
N PRO A 395 -20.53 8.58 -27.44
CA PRO A 395 -21.37 9.74 -27.67
C PRO A 395 -21.61 9.93 -29.18
N PRO A 396 -22.80 10.42 -29.59
CA PRO A 396 -23.10 10.68 -31.00
C PRO A 396 -22.04 11.60 -31.62
N ALA A 397 -21.62 11.32 -32.85
CA ALA A 397 -20.68 12.19 -33.56
C ALA A 397 -21.21 13.62 -33.63
N ALA A 398 -20.39 14.60 -33.25
CA ALA A 398 -20.74 16.00 -33.39
C ALA A 398 -21.06 16.28 -34.88
N PRO A 399 -22.17 16.97 -35.18
CA PRO A 399 -22.49 17.31 -36.57
C PRO A 399 -21.33 18.11 -37.18
N PRO A 400 -21.00 17.90 -38.46
CA PRO A 400 -19.91 18.62 -39.10
C PRO A 400 -20.16 20.12 -38.97
N SER A 401 -19.16 20.84 -38.46
CA SER A 401 -19.16 22.29 -38.37
C SER A 401 -19.42 22.85 -39.77
N ARG A 402 -20.54 23.57 -39.94
CA ARG A 402 -20.92 24.22 -41.19
C ARG A 402 -20.12 25.48 -41.45
#